data_AF-A0A9Q0N510-F1
#
_entry.id   AF-A0A9Q0N510-F1
#
_cell.length_a   1.000
_cell.length_b   1.000
_cell.length_c   1.000
_cell.angle_alpha   90.00
_cell.angle_beta   90.00
_cell.angle_gamma   90.00
#
_symmetry.space_group_name_H-M   'P 1'
#
loop_
_entity.id
_entity.type
_entity.pdbx_description
1 polymer ?
#
loop_
_entity_poly.entity_id
_entity_poly.type
_entity_poly.pdbx_seq_one_letter_code
_entity_poly.pdbx_strand_id
1 'polypeptide(L)'
;MLLLILLVPISSFAVLFISYFYLENFDKMPRRLPDWLKQLEKKSSPPKGNTDQVIPKIENTNDLSNDPSGKNDPTSKENNEAQPHNSLRSRDPDVYNNENKNEDNDVLSNGSDLPFVDYKGRIEYYTDFYDIAIASDTLTKWVDQQGKDVVPIAFDMEWPFTFQTGSGKSAVIQLCADVNLCYIFHISQLKKLPAALVHLLQHPKVRLHGVNIRNDCRKLERDYKEVNSQLMIDQCIDLGVWCNEIINASGRWSMARLVLHICKLQINKDRKVRMSKWHIQPLTKEQQLYAAIDVYIAQVMYIELEKRKHEKMETEKAFIEKYGVEAYNLVMRPL
;
A
#
# COMPACT_ATOMS: atom_id res chain seq x y z
N MET A 1 31.60 -63.46 5.20
CA MET A 1 31.68 -62.15 4.51
C MET A 1 30.38 -61.41 4.77
N LEU A 2 30.36 -60.57 5.81
CA LEU A 2 29.27 -59.63 6.06
C LEU A 2 29.42 -58.43 5.11
N LEU A 3 28.34 -58.06 4.42
CA LEU A 3 28.27 -56.85 3.60
C LEU A 3 27.84 -55.68 4.50
N LEU A 4 28.77 -54.77 4.80
CA LEU A 4 28.47 -53.48 5.41
C LEU A 4 27.86 -52.56 4.34
N ILE A 5 26.58 -52.23 4.48
CA ILE A 5 25.94 -51.14 3.74
C ILE A 5 26.33 -49.83 4.45
N LEU A 6 27.20 -49.04 3.83
CA LEU A 6 27.51 -47.68 4.24
C LEU A 6 26.31 -46.78 3.95
N LEU A 7 25.51 -46.52 4.98
CA LEU A 7 24.55 -45.42 5.04
C LEU A 7 25.33 -44.11 5.16
N VAL A 8 25.52 -43.40 4.05
CA VAL A 8 25.97 -42.00 4.05
C VAL A 8 24.74 -41.12 4.32
N PRO A 9 24.78 -40.18 5.28
CA PRO A 9 23.62 -39.35 5.60
C PRO A 9 23.37 -38.35 4.46
N ILE A 10 22.22 -38.51 3.79
CA ILE A 10 21.73 -37.69 2.67
C ILE A 10 21.38 -36.24 3.11
N SER A 11 21.41 -35.94 4.41
CA SER A 11 20.93 -34.66 4.95
C SER A 11 21.80 -33.44 4.62
N SER A 12 23.10 -33.59 4.40
CA SER A 12 23.99 -32.42 4.18
C SER A 12 24.08 -31.98 2.71
N PHE A 13 23.84 -32.88 1.75
CA PHE A 13 23.88 -32.54 0.32
C PHE A 13 22.60 -31.85 -0.17
N ALA A 14 21.43 -32.21 0.36
CA ALA A 14 20.16 -31.58 -0.01
C ALA A 14 20.08 -30.10 0.42
N VAL A 15 20.60 -29.78 1.61
CA VAL A 15 20.66 -28.40 2.14
C VAL A 15 21.59 -27.52 1.30
N LEU A 16 22.73 -28.06 0.86
CA LEU A 16 23.62 -27.36 -0.06
C LEU A 16 22.98 -27.18 -1.44
N PHE A 17 22.22 -28.14 -1.95
CA PHE A 17 21.61 -28.03 -3.28
C PHE A 17 20.47 -26.98 -3.34
N ILE A 18 19.64 -26.88 -2.31
CA ILE A 18 18.55 -25.90 -2.26
C ILE A 18 19.11 -24.48 -2.13
N SER A 19 20.11 -24.30 -1.26
CA SER A 19 20.76 -23.01 -1.08
C SER A 19 21.59 -22.62 -2.31
N TYR A 20 22.33 -23.55 -2.91
CA TYR A 20 23.17 -23.31 -4.10
C TYR A 20 22.33 -23.05 -5.37
N PHE A 21 21.22 -23.77 -5.57
CA PHE A 21 20.34 -23.57 -6.74
C PHE A 21 19.53 -22.26 -6.66
N TYR A 22 19.15 -21.82 -5.45
CA TYR A 22 18.51 -20.51 -5.25
C TYR A 22 19.52 -19.35 -5.27
N LEU A 23 20.73 -19.51 -4.71
CA LEU A 23 21.75 -18.45 -4.65
C LEU A 23 22.48 -18.23 -5.98
N GLU A 24 22.85 -19.28 -6.74
CA GLU A 24 23.57 -19.11 -8.02
C GLU A 24 22.76 -18.40 -9.11
N ASN A 25 21.43 -18.40 -9.00
CA ASN A 25 20.52 -17.70 -9.91
C ASN A 25 20.16 -16.28 -9.45
N PHE A 26 20.46 -15.91 -8.19
CA PHE A 26 20.10 -14.61 -7.63
C PHE A 26 21.18 -13.53 -7.87
N ASP A 27 22.47 -13.91 -7.85
CA ASP A 27 23.60 -12.97 -7.93
C ASP A 27 24.00 -12.55 -9.35
N LYS A 28 23.28 -12.99 -10.38
CA LYS A 28 23.56 -12.65 -11.80
C LYS A 28 22.63 -11.59 -12.39
N MET A 29 21.85 -10.88 -11.57
CA MET A 29 20.94 -9.83 -12.08
C MET A 29 21.68 -8.50 -12.34
N PRO A 30 21.56 -7.91 -13.55
CA PRO A 30 22.28 -6.71 -13.93
C PRO A 30 21.84 -5.46 -13.15
N ARG A 31 22.81 -4.60 -12.84
CA ARG A 31 22.74 -3.33 -12.11
C ARG A 31 22.09 -2.17 -12.91
N ARG A 32 20.95 -2.43 -13.57
CA ARG A 32 20.12 -1.42 -14.26
C ARG A 32 18.66 -1.73 -13.95
N LEU A 33 17.78 -0.71 -14.01
CA LEU A 33 16.32 -0.87 -13.89
C LEU A 33 15.89 -2.16 -14.61
N PRO A 34 15.25 -3.12 -13.91
CA PRO A 34 14.94 -4.41 -14.49
C PRO A 34 14.18 -4.22 -15.81
N ASP A 35 14.60 -4.91 -16.87
CA ASP A 35 14.04 -4.67 -18.21
C ASP A 35 12.54 -4.96 -18.30
N TRP A 36 12.00 -5.71 -17.34
CA TRP A 36 10.56 -5.92 -17.20
C TRP A 36 9.81 -4.67 -16.70
N LEU A 37 10.42 -3.82 -15.86
CA LEU A 37 9.80 -2.57 -15.39
C LEU A 37 9.60 -1.59 -16.56
N LYS A 38 10.60 -1.50 -17.46
CA LYS A 38 10.51 -0.72 -18.71
C LYS A 38 9.45 -1.26 -19.68
N GLN A 39 9.10 -2.55 -19.58
CA GLN A 39 8.06 -3.15 -20.42
C GLN A 39 6.65 -2.83 -19.90
N LEU A 40 6.49 -2.64 -18.59
CA LEU A 40 5.22 -2.19 -17.98
C LEU A 40 4.92 -0.73 -18.35
N GLU A 41 5.92 0.14 -18.38
CA GLU A 41 5.78 1.53 -18.85
C GLU A 41 5.36 1.62 -20.33
N LYS A 42 5.72 0.63 -21.16
CA LYS A 42 5.43 0.61 -22.61
C LYS A 42 4.08 0.01 -22.97
N LYS A 43 3.52 -0.89 -22.16
CA LYS A 43 2.29 -1.64 -22.47
C LYS A 43 0.98 -0.91 -22.14
N SER A 44 1.04 0.22 -21.43
CA SER A 44 -0.13 0.92 -20.87
C SER A 44 -0.47 2.27 -21.54
N SER A 45 0.14 2.62 -22.68
CA SER A 45 -0.23 3.85 -23.39
C SER A 45 -1.66 3.74 -23.97
N PRO A 46 -2.61 4.62 -23.60
CA PRO A 46 -3.93 4.63 -24.24
C PRO A 46 -3.83 5.19 -25.67
N PRO A 47 -4.76 4.83 -26.58
CA PRO A 47 -4.80 5.40 -27.91
C PRO A 47 -5.09 6.91 -27.80
N LYS A 48 -4.34 7.71 -28.57
CA LYS A 48 -4.55 9.17 -28.67
C LYS A 48 -5.94 9.44 -29.26
N GLY A 49 -6.90 9.73 -28.40
CA GLY A 49 -8.22 10.24 -28.77
C GLY A 49 -8.13 11.73 -29.11
N ASN A 50 -8.28 12.03 -30.39
CA ASN A 50 -8.48 13.37 -30.91
C ASN A 50 -9.96 13.74 -30.75
N THR A 51 -10.32 14.87 -30.15
CA THR A 51 -11.60 15.57 -30.40
C THR A 51 -11.62 16.95 -29.75
N ASP A 52 -11.44 17.97 -30.59
CA ASP A 52 -12.01 19.29 -30.41
C ASP A 52 -13.54 19.20 -30.27
N GLN A 53 -14.14 19.59 -29.14
CA GLN A 53 -15.54 20.06 -29.07
C GLN A 53 -15.77 21.11 -27.97
N VAL A 54 -15.77 22.36 -28.42
CA VAL A 54 -16.64 23.51 -28.08
C VAL A 54 -17.48 23.43 -26.79
N ILE A 55 -17.18 24.33 -25.85
CA ILE A 55 -18.00 24.70 -24.68
C ILE A 55 -19.00 25.79 -25.09
N PRO A 56 -20.32 25.69 -24.78
CA PRO A 56 -21.19 26.85 -24.77
C PRO A 56 -21.22 27.50 -23.38
N LYS A 57 -20.94 28.81 -23.37
CA LYS A 57 -21.17 29.74 -22.26
C LYS A 57 -22.67 29.80 -21.93
N ILE A 58 -23.01 29.86 -20.64
CA ILE A 58 -24.31 30.34 -20.18
C ILE A 58 -24.07 31.60 -19.34
N GLU A 59 -24.71 32.68 -19.78
CA GLU A 59 -24.67 34.02 -19.20
C GLU A 59 -25.59 34.15 -17.99
N ASN A 60 -25.19 35.06 -17.10
CA ASN A 60 -25.95 35.57 -15.98
C ASN A 60 -27.23 36.30 -16.43
N THR A 61 -28.32 36.11 -15.68
CA THR A 61 -29.34 37.14 -15.52
C THR A 61 -29.66 37.31 -14.04
N ASN A 62 -29.34 38.50 -13.52
CA ASN A 62 -29.93 39.05 -12.30
C ASN A 62 -31.41 39.32 -12.56
N ASP A 63 -32.28 39.12 -11.56
CA ASP A 63 -33.22 40.19 -11.20
C ASP A 63 -33.75 40.07 -9.77
N LEU A 64 -33.92 41.26 -9.20
CA LEU A 64 -34.18 41.64 -7.81
C LEU A 64 -35.66 41.55 -7.43
N SER A 65 -35.94 41.34 -6.13
CA SER A 65 -36.76 42.27 -5.32
C SER A 65 -36.96 41.80 -3.86
N ASN A 66 -36.41 42.57 -2.91
CA ASN A 66 -36.99 43.21 -1.70
C ASN A 66 -38.11 42.48 -0.90
N ASP A 67 -38.30 42.56 0.42
CA ASP A 67 -37.65 43.08 1.65
C ASP A 67 -38.67 42.75 2.82
N PRO A 68 -38.64 43.29 4.06
CA PRO A 68 -38.15 42.68 5.30
C PRO A 68 -39.21 42.45 6.42
N SER A 69 -38.69 42.12 7.62
CA SER A 69 -39.25 42.21 9.00
C SER A 69 -39.70 40.86 9.59
N GLY A 70 -39.45 40.53 10.87
CA GLY A 70 -38.95 41.32 12.00
C GLY A 70 -38.51 40.44 13.19
N LYS A 71 -38.05 41.14 14.22
CA LYS A 71 -37.33 40.75 15.44
C LYS A 71 -38.09 39.79 16.38
N ASN A 72 -37.36 39.02 17.20
CA ASN A 72 -37.31 39.17 18.67
C ASN A 72 -36.48 38.04 19.34
N ASP A 73 -35.53 38.45 20.17
CA ASP A 73 -34.89 37.73 21.31
C ASP A 73 -35.64 38.20 22.60
N PRO A 74 -35.36 37.81 23.88
CA PRO A 74 -34.35 36.88 24.43
C PRO A 74 -34.84 36.02 25.65
N THR A 75 -33.85 35.44 26.38
CA THR A 75 -33.83 34.96 27.80
C THR A 75 -34.32 33.52 28.09
N SER A 76 -33.70 32.68 28.94
CA SER A 76 -32.65 32.83 29.96
C SER A 76 -32.23 31.47 30.60
N LYS A 77 -31.02 31.44 31.18
CA LYS A 77 -30.54 30.74 32.42
C LYS A 77 -30.39 29.20 32.41
N GLU A 78 -29.22 28.60 32.67
CA GLU A 78 -28.28 28.56 33.84
C GLU A 78 -28.42 27.23 34.63
N ASN A 79 -27.33 26.46 34.72
CA ASN A 79 -26.76 25.80 35.93
C ASN A 79 -26.19 24.38 35.71
N ASN A 80 -24.89 24.25 36.04
CA ASN A 80 -24.22 23.28 36.97
C ASN A 80 -24.62 21.77 36.88
N GLU A 81 -23.78 20.75 37.05
CA GLU A 81 -22.44 20.55 37.59
C GLU A 81 -22.08 19.04 37.38
N ALA A 82 -20.79 18.73 37.39
CA ALA A 82 -20.15 17.48 37.84
C ALA A 82 -20.57 16.08 37.29
N GLN A 83 -19.57 15.38 36.72
CA GLN A 83 -19.51 13.91 36.62
C GLN A 83 -19.26 13.27 38.00
N PRO A 84 -19.40 11.94 38.18
CA PRO A 84 -18.31 11.04 37.78
C PRO A 84 -18.79 9.66 37.25
N HIS A 85 -18.13 9.14 36.22
CA HIS A 85 -18.01 7.69 36.07
C HIS A 85 -16.61 7.33 35.57
N ASN A 86 -15.82 6.81 36.53
CA ASN A 86 -14.58 6.09 36.30
C ASN A 86 -14.88 4.78 35.55
N SER A 87 -14.21 4.59 34.42
CA SER A 87 -13.89 3.26 33.91
C SER A 87 -12.49 3.33 33.30
N LEU A 88 -11.60 2.56 33.92
CA LEU A 88 -10.16 2.52 33.70
C LEU A 88 -9.85 2.12 32.25
N ARG A 89 -9.24 3.05 31.49
CA ARG A 89 -8.62 2.73 30.20
C ARG A 89 -7.37 1.90 30.43
N SER A 90 -7.35 0.71 29.86
CA SER A 90 -6.13 -0.07 29.63
C SER A 90 -5.14 0.80 28.85
N ARG A 91 -3.94 0.96 29.43
CA ARG A 91 -2.78 1.54 28.76
C ARG A 91 -2.21 0.44 27.86
N ASP A 92 -2.37 0.59 26.56
CA ASP A 92 -1.47 -0.05 25.59
C ASP A 92 -0.42 0.99 25.18
N PRO A 93 0.84 0.84 25.60
CA PRO A 93 1.93 1.62 25.04
C PRO A 93 2.39 0.93 23.75
N ASP A 94 2.19 1.60 22.61
CA ASP A 94 3.02 1.39 21.44
C ASP A 94 4.46 1.76 21.81
N VAL A 95 5.19 0.76 22.29
CA VAL A 95 6.63 0.85 22.50
C VAL A 95 7.27 0.92 21.12
N TYR A 96 7.64 2.15 20.72
CA TYR A 96 8.69 2.34 19.73
C TYR A 96 9.98 1.77 20.31
N ASN A 97 10.22 0.47 20.08
CA ASN A 97 11.47 -0.18 20.45
C ASN A 97 12.61 0.50 19.68
N ASN A 98 13.46 1.18 20.42
CA ASN A 98 14.67 1.86 19.94
C ASN A 98 15.86 0.88 19.88
N GLU A 99 15.60 -0.41 19.64
CA GLU A 99 16.59 -1.49 19.74
C GLU A 99 17.14 -1.96 18.37
N ASN A 100 16.56 -1.53 17.24
CA ASN A 100 17.02 -1.95 15.91
C ASN A 100 18.17 -1.11 15.32
N LYS A 101 19.01 -0.46 16.15
CA LYS A 101 20.19 0.24 15.62
C LYS A 101 21.24 -0.69 15.03
N ASN A 102 21.24 -1.98 15.38
CA ASN A 102 22.28 -2.91 14.95
C ASN A 102 21.93 -3.65 13.64
N GLU A 103 20.65 -3.91 13.33
CA GLU A 103 20.24 -4.56 12.07
C GLU A 103 20.15 -3.58 10.89
N ASP A 104 19.81 -2.30 11.13
CA ASP A 104 19.75 -1.30 10.08
C ASP A 104 21.15 -0.92 9.53
N ASN A 105 22.20 -1.10 10.34
CA ASN A 105 23.59 -0.80 9.94
C ASN A 105 24.18 -1.84 8.97
N ASP A 106 23.78 -3.09 9.06
CA ASP A 106 24.33 -4.16 8.19
C ASP A 106 23.77 -4.06 6.76
N VAL A 107 22.53 -3.57 6.62
CA VAL A 107 21.86 -3.32 5.34
C VAL A 107 22.43 -2.11 4.59
N LEU A 108 22.94 -1.11 5.31
CA LEU A 108 23.52 0.10 4.71
C LEU A 108 24.85 -0.16 3.98
N SER A 109 25.57 -1.23 4.33
CA SER A 109 26.87 -1.55 3.71
C SER A 109 26.75 -2.12 2.29
N ASN A 110 25.65 -2.83 1.98
CA ASN A 110 25.43 -3.47 0.68
C ASN A 110 24.52 -2.67 -0.27
N GLY A 111 23.92 -1.57 0.19
CA GLY A 111 22.93 -0.79 -0.56
C GLY A 111 23.39 0.58 -1.06
N SER A 112 24.59 1.05 -0.68
CA SER A 112 25.03 2.44 -0.90
C SER A 112 25.07 2.87 -2.37
N ASP A 113 25.18 1.94 -3.31
CA ASP A 113 25.30 2.20 -4.75
C ASP A 113 23.98 2.00 -5.52
N LEU A 114 22.90 1.57 -4.86
CA LEU A 114 21.63 1.32 -5.53
C LEU A 114 20.86 2.61 -5.79
N PRO A 115 20.19 2.75 -6.95
CA PRO A 115 19.41 3.95 -7.23
C PRO A 115 18.18 4.05 -6.33
N PHE A 116 17.78 5.29 -6.06
CA PHE A 116 16.52 5.57 -5.39
C PHE A 116 15.34 5.32 -6.33
N VAL A 117 14.20 4.91 -5.76
CA VAL A 117 12.91 4.87 -6.44
C VAL A 117 12.58 6.27 -6.93
N ASP A 118 12.23 6.35 -8.21
CA ASP A 118 11.81 7.58 -8.87
C ASP A 118 10.48 7.30 -9.58
N TYR A 119 9.50 8.18 -9.39
CA TYR A 119 8.18 8.05 -9.99
C TYR A 119 7.98 9.12 -11.06
N LYS A 120 7.75 8.67 -12.30
CA LYS A 120 7.54 9.53 -13.47
C LYS A 120 6.13 9.44 -14.05
N GLY A 121 5.25 8.66 -13.43
CA GLY A 121 3.86 8.55 -13.82
C GLY A 121 3.05 9.81 -13.48
N ARG A 122 1.77 9.77 -13.82
CA ARG A 122 0.82 10.83 -13.53
C ARG A 122 0.40 10.79 -12.07
N ILE A 123 0.32 11.96 -11.43
CA ILE A 123 -0.26 12.12 -10.11
C ILE A 123 -1.54 12.92 -10.27
N GLU A 124 -2.67 12.31 -9.94
CA GLU A 124 -3.96 12.98 -9.87
C GLU A 124 -4.27 13.33 -8.42
N TYR A 125 -4.31 14.64 -8.15
CA TYR A 125 -4.48 15.19 -6.81
C TYR A 125 -5.85 15.85 -6.68
N TYR A 126 -6.67 15.31 -5.79
CA TYR A 126 -8.03 15.77 -5.56
C TYR A 126 -8.24 16.18 -4.10
N THR A 127 -8.96 17.27 -3.89
CA THR A 127 -9.19 17.84 -2.56
C THR A 127 -10.66 18.02 -2.21
N ASP A 128 -11.53 18.05 -3.22
CA ASP A 128 -12.97 18.24 -3.04
C ASP A 128 -13.70 16.91 -2.93
N PHE A 129 -14.79 16.89 -2.17
CA PHE A 129 -15.62 15.69 -1.95
C PHE A 129 -16.16 15.11 -3.27
N TYR A 130 -16.66 15.96 -4.17
CA TYR A 130 -17.27 15.54 -5.42
C TYR A 130 -16.24 15.03 -6.42
N ASP A 131 -15.09 15.70 -6.52
CA ASP A 131 -14.01 15.25 -7.41
C ASP A 131 -13.45 13.89 -6.96
N ILE A 132 -13.26 13.70 -5.65
CA ILE A 132 -12.86 12.40 -5.09
C ILE A 132 -13.93 11.33 -5.39
N ALA A 133 -15.22 11.68 -5.30
CA ALA A 133 -16.31 10.76 -5.63
C ALA A 133 -16.27 10.33 -7.09
N ILE A 134 -16.10 11.28 -8.01
CA ILE A 134 -16.04 11.04 -9.47
C ILE A 134 -14.81 10.20 -9.83
N ALA A 135 -13.64 10.52 -9.27
CA ALA A 135 -12.42 9.75 -9.49
C ALA A 135 -12.57 8.30 -8.98
N SER A 136 -13.20 8.13 -7.81
CA SER A 136 -13.44 6.81 -7.21
C SER A 136 -14.43 5.97 -8.02
N ASP A 137 -15.50 6.58 -8.52
CA ASP A 137 -16.48 5.91 -9.39
C ASP A 137 -15.85 5.53 -10.74
N THR A 138 -15.03 6.41 -11.30
CA THR A 138 -14.27 6.13 -12.53
C THR A 138 -13.32 4.95 -12.35
N LEU A 139 -12.60 4.90 -11.23
CA LEU A 139 -11.70 3.79 -10.91
C LEU A 139 -12.49 2.49 -10.63
N THR A 140 -13.65 2.55 -9.97
CA THR A 140 -14.55 1.40 -9.79
C THR A 140 -15.00 0.83 -11.14
N LYS A 141 -15.47 1.68 -12.06
CA LYS A 141 -15.86 1.25 -13.41
C LYS A 141 -14.70 0.60 -14.16
N TRP A 142 -13.50 1.13 -14.00
CA TRP A 142 -12.29 0.50 -14.56
C TRP A 142 -12.02 -0.88 -13.94
N VAL A 143 -12.18 -1.04 -12.62
CA VAL A 143 -12.07 -2.34 -11.91
C VAL A 143 -13.09 -3.36 -12.47
N ASP A 144 -14.33 -2.95 -12.67
CA ASP A 144 -15.39 -3.82 -13.19
C ASP A 144 -15.09 -4.31 -14.60
N GLN A 145 -14.52 -3.44 -15.43
CA GLN A 145 -14.12 -3.75 -16.80
C GLN A 145 -12.89 -4.66 -16.89
N GLN A 146 -12.15 -4.87 -15.81
CA GLN A 146 -11.04 -5.82 -15.80
C GLN A 146 -11.59 -7.25 -15.97
N GLY A 147 -11.07 -8.00 -16.94
CA GLY A 147 -11.41 -9.42 -17.15
C GLY A 147 -10.84 -10.39 -16.11
N LYS A 148 -10.45 -9.89 -14.93
CA LYS A 148 -9.88 -10.66 -13.82
C LYS A 148 -10.82 -10.64 -12.63
N ASP A 149 -10.88 -11.75 -11.88
CA ASP A 149 -11.66 -11.82 -10.62
C ASP A 149 -11.06 -10.96 -9.51
N VAL A 150 -9.74 -10.74 -9.57
CA VAL A 150 -8.97 -9.95 -8.61
C VAL A 150 -8.26 -8.82 -9.34
N VAL A 151 -8.42 -7.61 -8.77
CA VAL A 151 -7.76 -6.38 -9.21
C VAL A 151 -6.94 -5.83 -8.05
N PRO A 152 -5.60 -5.90 -8.12
CA PRO A 152 -4.74 -5.36 -7.08
C PRO A 152 -4.65 -3.85 -7.17
N ILE A 153 -4.86 -3.17 -6.04
CA ILE A 153 -4.70 -1.72 -5.92
C ILE A 153 -3.81 -1.44 -4.72
N ALA A 154 -2.66 -0.81 -4.94
CA ALA A 154 -1.81 -0.37 -3.84
C ALA A 154 -2.50 0.74 -3.06
N PHE A 155 -2.42 0.67 -1.73
CA PHE A 155 -3.10 1.57 -0.81
C PHE A 155 -2.15 1.97 0.31
N ASP A 156 -2.15 3.26 0.63
CA ASP A 156 -1.48 3.82 1.80
C ASP A 156 -2.28 5.02 2.31
N MET A 157 -1.91 5.53 3.49
CA MET A 157 -2.51 6.73 4.07
C MET A 157 -1.48 7.59 4.81
N GLU A 158 -1.76 8.90 4.87
CA GLU A 158 -0.95 9.83 5.65
C GLU A 158 -1.79 10.67 6.61
N TRP A 159 -1.20 11.04 7.75
CA TRP A 159 -1.84 11.84 8.80
C TRP A 159 -0.84 12.71 9.55
N PRO A 160 -1.26 13.86 10.10
CA PRO A 160 -0.41 14.61 11.01
C PRO A 160 -0.10 13.80 12.27
N PHE A 161 1.13 13.91 12.75
CA PHE A 161 1.58 13.29 13.99
C PHE A 161 2.27 14.32 14.89
N THR A 162 1.97 14.28 16.18
CA THR A 162 2.74 14.99 17.21
C THR A 162 3.02 14.04 18.37
N PHE A 163 4.13 14.24 19.09
CA PHE A 163 4.45 13.42 20.27
C PHE A 163 3.47 13.67 21.43
N GLN A 164 2.75 14.79 21.41
CA GLN A 164 1.80 15.18 22.46
C GLN A 164 0.43 14.53 22.27
N THR A 165 -0.09 14.52 21.04
CA THR A 165 -1.45 14.05 20.73
C THR A 165 -1.49 12.72 20.00
N GLY A 166 -0.33 12.19 19.60
CA GLY A 166 -0.23 11.00 18.76
C GLY A 166 -0.70 11.25 17.32
N SER A 167 -1.22 10.20 16.68
CA SER A 167 -1.76 10.27 15.32
C SER A 167 -3.04 11.11 15.29
N GLY A 168 -3.06 12.15 14.45
CA GLY A 168 -4.28 12.87 14.11
C GLY A 168 -5.21 12.07 13.19
N LYS A 169 -6.31 12.71 12.77
CA LYS A 169 -7.24 12.15 11.79
C LYS A 169 -6.51 11.89 10.45
N SER A 170 -6.85 10.80 9.78
CA SER A 170 -6.37 10.49 8.43
C SER A 170 -6.61 11.67 7.50
N ALA A 171 -5.55 12.09 6.80
CA ALA A 171 -5.54 13.31 6.01
C ALA A 171 -5.44 13.03 4.52
N VAL A 172 -4.72 11.96 4.12
CA VAL A 172 -4.54 11.60 2.72
C VAL A 172 -4.78 10.10 2.56
N ILE A 173 -5.47 9.72 1.47
CA ILE A 173 -5.51 8.35 0.96
C ILE A 173 -4.77 8.34 -0.37
N GLN A 174 -3.90 7.35 -0.57
CA GLN A 174 -3.24 7.13 -1.86
C GLN A 174 -3.68 5.82 -2.49
N LEU A 175 -3.84 5.82 -3.82
CA LEU A 175 -4.18 4.61 -4.58
C LEU A 175 -3.32 4.52 -5.84
N CYS A 176 -2.87 3.31 -6.16
CA CYS A 176 -2.20 3.02 -7.44
C CYS A 176 -2.67 1.65 -7.94
N ALA A 177 -3.46 1.63 -9.01
CA ALA A 177 -3.89 0.40 -9.68
C ALA A 177 -3.07 0.13 -10.96
N ASP A 178 -2.65 1.21 -11.62
CA ASP A 178 -1.73 1.22 -12.76
C ASP A 178 -0.46 1.95 -12.33
N VAL A 179 0.71 1.34 -12.56
CA VAL A 179 2.02 1.91 -12.23
C VAL A 179 2.29 3.26 -12.91
N ASN A 180 1.47 3.70 -13.85
CA ASN A 180 1.59 4.99 -14.53
C ASN A 180 0.64 6.08 -13.96
N LEU A 181 -0.21 5.74 -12.98
CA LEU A 181 -1.17 6.67 -12.40
C LEU A 181 -1.38 6.43 -10.91
N CYS A 182 -1.03 7.43 -10.10
CA CYS A 182 -1.35 7.47 -8.68
C CYS A 182 -2.43 8.52 -8.39
N TYR A 183 -3.44 8.12 -7.61
CA TYR A 183 -4.46 9.00 -7.08
C TYR A 183 -4.08 9.41 -5.66
N ILE A 184 -4.13 10.71 -5.38
CA ILE A 184 -3.85 11.29 -4.07
C ILE A 184 -5.10 12.07 -3.64
N PHE A 185 -5.88 11.47 -2.74
CA PHE A 185 -7.11 12.06 -2.21
C PHE A 185 -6.82 12.77 -0.89
N HIS A 186 -6.88 14.10 -0.89
CA HIS A 186 -6.73 14.90 0.33
C HIS A 186 -8.06 14.99 1.07
N ILE A 187 -8.25 14.13 2.06
CA ILE A 187 -9.50 13.94 2.79
C ILE A 187 -9.58 14.71 4.12
N SER A 188 -8.56 15.49 4.46
CA SER A 188 -8.41 16.16 5.76
C SER A 188 -9.56 17.10 6.13
N GLN A 189 -10.14 17.79 5.14
CA GLN A 189 -11.29 18.69 5.30
C GLN A 189 -12.64 17.97 5.23
N LEU A 190 -12.64 16.68 4.88
CA LEU A 190 -13.88 15.92 4.73
C LEU A 190 -14.41 15.45 6.09
N LYS A 191 -15.68 15.75 6.34
CA LYS A 191 -16.42 15.22 7.51
C LYS A 191 -16.72 13.73 7.35
N LYS A 192 -17.01 13.30 6.11
CA LYS A 192 -17.29 11.93 5.69
C LYS A 192 -16.58 11.64 4.37
N LEU A 193 -16.26 10.39 4.10
CA LEU A 193 -15.76 9.95 2.81
C LEU A 193 -16.90 9.87 1.79
N PRO A 194 -16.64 10.13 0.50
CA PRO A 194 -17.60 9.86 -0.55
C PRO A 194 -18.00 8.37 -0.57
N ALA A 195 -19.29 8.09 -0.73
CA ALA A 195 -19.78 6.71 -0.81
C ALA A 195 -19.11 5.91 -1.93
N ALA A 196 -18.79 6.57 -3.05
CA ALA A 196 -18.05 5.96 -4.17
C ALA A 196 -16.63 5.51 -3.76
N LEU A 197 -15.93 6.28 -2.91
CA LEU A 197 -14.62 5.89 -2.38
C LEU A 197 -14.75 4.70 -1.44
N VAL A 198 -15.72 4.73 -0.52
CA VAL A 198 -15.95 3.62 0.41
C VAL A 198 -16.29 2.33 -0.37
N HIS A 199 -17.13 2.45 -1.40
CA HIS A 199 -17.48 1.34 -2.27
C HIS A 199 -16.26 0.78 -3.01
N LEU A 200 -15.39 1.62 -3.59
CA LEU A 200 -14.15 1.21 -4.24
C LEU A 200 -13.25 0.42 -3.27
N LEU A 201 -13.02 0.95 -2.08
CA LEU A 201 -12.14 0.34 -1.07
C LEU A 201 -12.66 -1.01 -0.56
N GLN A 202 -13.96 -1.25 -0.67
CA GLN A 202 -14.65 -2.47 -0.21
C GLN A 202 -15.13 -3.36 -1.36
N HIS A 203 -14.77 -3.01 -2.59
CA HIS A 203 -15.26 -3.68 -3.79
C HIS A 203 -14.79 -5.14 -3.83
N PRO A 204 -15.65 -6.13 -4.14
CA PRO A 204 -15.33 -7.56 -4.02
C PRO A 204 -14.18 -8.02 -4.92
N LYS A 205 -13.98 -7.36 -6.08
CA LYS A 205 -12.84 -7.63 -6.97
C LYS A 205 -11.54 -6.97 -6.50
N VAL A 206 -11.61 -5.97 -5.62
CA VAL A 206 -10.43 -5.22 -5.20
C VAL A 206 -9.65 -6.00 -4.14
N ARG A 207 -8.33 -6.05 -4.32
CA ARG A 207 -7.38 -6.53 -3.33
C ARG A 207 -6.42 -5.39 -3.00
N LEU A 208 -6.78 -4.63 -1.97
CA LEU A 208 -5.92 -3.57 -1.46
C LEU A 208 -4.62 -4.18 -0.94
N HIS A 209 -3.48 -3.59 -1.24
CA HIS A 209 -2.21 -4.09 -0.74
C HIS A 209 -1.24 -2.98 -0.38
N GLY A 210 -0.35 -3.30 0.54
CA GLY A 210 0.62 -2.37 1.11
C GLY A 210 1.43 -3.07 2.20
N VAL A 211 2.30 -2.32 2.87
CA VAL A 211 3.09 -2.82 4.00
C VAL A 211 2.40 -2.42 5.29
N ASN A 212 2.05 -3.40 6.15
CA ASN A 212 1.33 -3.17 7.40
C ASN A 212 -0.11 -2.62 7.22
N ILE A 213 -0.69 -2.83 6.04
CA ILE A 213 -1.96 -2.24 5.56
C ILE A 213 -3.16 -2.49 6.51
N ARG A 214 -3.16 -3.59 7.26
CA ARG A 214 -4.23 -3.90 8.21
C ARG A 214 -4.41 -2.80 9.25
N ASN A 215 -3.34 -2.12 9.64
CA ASN A 215 -3.41 -1.01 10.60
C ASN A 215 -4.02 0.24 9.97
N ASP A 216 -3.77 0.47 8.69
CA ASP A 216 -4.36 1.57 7.93
C ASP A 216 -5.87 1.36 7.79
N CYS A 217 -6.31 0.15 7.44
CA CYS A 217 -7.74 -0.19 7.40
C CYS A 217 -8.46 0.11 8.73
N ARG A 218 -7.90 -0.35 9.87
CA ARG A 218 -8.49 -0.11 11.20
C ARG A 218 -8.49 1.37 11.57
N LYS A 219 -7.43 2.10 11.22
CA LYS A 219 -7.35 3.54 11.45
C LYS A 219 -8.40 4.28 10.62
N LEU A 220 -8.63 3.87 9.38
CA LEU A 220 -9.58 4.52 8.51
C LEU A 220 -11.02 4.42 9.07
N GLU A 221 -11.44 3.25 9.55
CA GLU A 221 -12.73 3.06 10.26
C GLU A 221 -12.81 3.85 11.58
N ARG A 222 -11.69 3.95 12.31
CA ARG A 222 -11.65 4.77 13.52
C ARG A 222 -11.97 6.23 13.19
N ASP A 223 -11.42 6.73 12.09
CA ASP A 223 -11.51 8.14 11.66
C ASP A 223 -12.78 8.45 10.84
N TYR A 224 -13.36 7.45 10.14
CA TYR A 224 -14.55 7.55 9.29
C TYR A 224 -15.46 6.33 9.48
N LYS A 225 -16.62 6.52 10.13
CA LYS A 225 -17.48 5.44 10.64
C LYS A 225 -18.28 4.67 9.58
N GLU A 226 -18.36 5.22 8.39
CA GLU A 226 -18.92 4.58 7.21
C GLU A 226 -18.00 3.50 6.61
N VAL A 227 -16.74 3.41 7.03
CA VAL A 227 -15.80 2.38 6.58
C VAL A 227 -15.91 1.16 7.48
N ASN A 228 -16.13 -0.01 6.89
CA ASN A 228 -16.03 -1.31 7.53
C ASN A 228 -14.60 -1.85 7.33
N SER A 229 -13.75 -1.71 8.35
CA SER A 229 -12.35 -2.14 8.22
C SER A 229 -12.22 -3.66 8.11
N GLN A 230 -13.13 -4.43 8.72
CA GLN A 230 -13.07 -5.89 8.66
C GLN A 230 -13.18 -6.40 7.22
N LEU A 231 -14.12 -5.85 6.45
CA LEU A 231 -14.29 -6.20 5.04
C LEU A 231 -13.05 -5.88 4.19
N MET A 232 -12.37 -4.77 4.50
CA MET A 232 -11.10 -4.43 3.84
C MET A 232 -9.97 -5.37 4.27
N ILE A 233 -9.88 -5.69 5.56
CA ILE A 233 -8.85 -6.55 6.16
C ILE A 233 -8.92 -7.98 5.66
N ASP A 234 -10.13 -8.50 5.44
CA ASP A 234 -10.37 -9.86 4.92
C ASP A 234 -9.93 -10.00 3.47
N GLN A 235 -9.87 -8.89 2.74
CA GLN A 235 -9.56 -8.83 1.32
C GLN A 235 -8.15 -8.28 1.04
N CYS A 236 -7.52 -7.59 1.99
CA CYS A 236 -6.23 -6.97 1.75
C CYS A 236 -5.07 -7.98 1.74
N ILE A 237 -3.98 -7.60 1.05
CA ILE A 237 -2.73 -8.35 0.99
C ILE A 237 -1.64 -7.52 1.64
N ASP A 238 -1.09 -8.02 2.75
CA ASP A 238 0.11 -7.44 3.34
C ASP A 238 1.34 -7.96 2.59
N LEU A 239 2.09 -7.05 1.96
CA LEU A 239 3.23 -7.41 1.11
C LEU A 239 4.36 -8.07 1.89
N GLY A 240 4.56 -7.71 3.17
CA GLY A 240 5.59 -8.33 4.00
C GLY A 240 5.24 -9.77 4.37
N VAL A 241 3.98 -10.00 4.75
CA VAL A 241 3.47 -11.36 5.01
C VAL A 241 3.52 -12.20 3.73
N TRP A 242 3.05 -11.66 2.62
CA TRP A 242 3.03 -12.38 1.35
C TRP A 242 4.44 -12.69 0.82
N CYS A 243 5.39 -11.77 1.00
CA CYS A 243 6.79 -12.01 0.67
C CYS A 243 7.35 -13.19 1.47
N ASN A 244 7.10 -13.25 2.78
CA ASN A 244 7.52 -14.36 3.65
C ASN A 244 6.98 -15.71 3.17
N GLU A 245 5.70 -15.78 2.80
CA GLU A 245 5.06 -16.98 2.25
C GLU A 245 5.73 -17.44 0.95
N ILE A 246 6.11 -16.49 0.08
CA ILE A 246 6.76 -16.81 -1.19
C ILE A 246 8.19 -17.33 -0.96
N ILE A 247 8.99 -16.65 -0.14
CA ILE A 247 10.41 -17.01 0.05
C ILE A 247 10.63 -18.04 1.17
N ASN A 248 9.57 -18.56 1.78
CA ASN A 248 9.62 -19.45 2.94
C ASN A 248 10.46 -18.87 4.11
N ALA A 249 10.32 -17.58 4.38
CA ALA A 249 10.99 -16.90 5.48
C ALA A 249 10.01 -16.52 6.58
N SER A 250 10.54 -16.17 7.74
CA SER A 250 9.82 -15.45 8.78
C SER A 250 10.58 -14.17 9.11
N GLY A 251 9.84 -13.09 9.34
CA GLY A 251 10.46 -11.81 9.64
C GLY A 251 9.50 -10.64 9.51
N ARG A 252 9.85 -9.54 10.17
CA ARG A 252 9.15 -8.27 10.01
C ARG A 252 9.83 -7.47 8.91
N TRP A 253 9.01 -6.95 8.01
CA TRP A 253 9.46 -6.16 6.89
C TRP A 253 9.08 -4.69 7.08
N SER A 254 10.02 -3.80 6.79
CA SER A 254 9.71 -2.40 6.48
C SER A 254 9.59 -2.23 4.98
N MET A 255 8.87 -1.20 4.52
CA MET A 255 8.77 -0.84 3.10
C MET A 255 10.16 -0.79 2.45
N ALA A 256 11.12 -0.08 3.05
CA ALA A 256 12.47 0.01 2.48
C ALA A 256 13.22 -1.33 2.44
N ARG A 257 13.05 -2.21 3.45
CA ARG A 257 13.67 -3.55 3.42
C ARG A 257 13.05 -4.42 2.32
N LEU A 258 11.74 -4.34 2.11
CA LEU A 258 11.07 -5.05 1.01
C LEU A 258 11.50 -4.54 -0.35
N VAL A 259 11.54 -3.21 -0.54
CA VAL A 259 11.96 -2.61 -1.81
C VAL A 259 13.41 -2.94 -2.14
N LEU A 260 14.29 -2.92 -1.15
CA LEU A 260 15.66 -3.36 -1.33
C LEU A 260 15.72 -4.85 -1.70
N HIS A 261 14.96 -5.70 -1.01
CA HIS A 261 14.97 -7.13 -1.23
C HIS A 261 14.39 -7.53 -2.61
N ILE A 262 13.24 -6.97 -2.95
CA ILE A 262 12.43 -7.31 -4.12
C ILE A 262 12.91 -6.56 -5.36
N CYS A 263 12.96 -5.23 -5.29
CA CYS A 263 13.20 -4.36 -6.45
C CYS A 263 14.67 -3.99 -6.65
N LYS A 264 15.53 -4.24 -5.65
CA LYS A 264 16.94 -3.77 -5.62
C LYS A 264 17.04 -2.25 -5.76
N LEU A 265 16.13 -1.52 -5.13
CA LEU A 265 16.07 -0.05 -5.10
C LEU A 265 16.10 0.47 -3.66
N GLN A 266 16.36 1.76 -3.50
CA GLN A 266 16.24 2.46 -2.22
C GLN A 266 15.01 3.38 -2.21
N ILE A 267 14.33 3.50 -1.07
CA ILE A 267 13.30 4.55 -0.88
C ILE A 267 13.90 5.71 -0.12
N ASN A 268 13.61 6.93 -0.60
CA ASN A 268 13.95 8.13 0.14
C ASN A 268 13.02 8.26 1.36
N LYS A 269 13.59 8.09 2.56
CA LYS A 269 12.87 8.26 3.84
C LYS A 269 13.04 9.68 4.38
N ASP A 270 12.89 10.71 3.55
CA ASP A 270 13.05 12.09 4.02
C ASP A 270 12.04 12.36 5.14
N ARG A 271 12.57 12.41 6.37
CA ARG A 271 11.79 12.61 7.59
C ARG A 271 11.04 13.92 7.57
N LYS A 272 11.56 14.95 6.86
CA LYS A 272 10.91 16.25 6.74
C LYS A 272 9.59 16.15 6.00
N VAL A 273 9.54 15.34 4.93
CA VAL A 273 8.30 15.11 4.17
C VAL A 273 7.40 14.13 4.91
N ARG A 274 7.93 12.99 5.36
CA ARG A 274 7.16 11.95 6.06
C ARG A 274 6.46 12.49 7.33
N MET A 275 7.11 13.37 8.09
CA MET A 275 6.55 13.98 9.29
C MET A 275 5.97 15.39 9.06
N SER A 276 5.67 15.74 7.80
CA SER A 276 5.12 17.05 7.44
C SER A 276 3.65 17.21 7.84
N LYS A 277 3.10 18.40 7.64
CA LYS A 277 1.71 18.71 7.98
C LYS A 277 0.75 18.22 6.88
N TRP A 278 0.48 16.92 6.86
CA TRP A 278 -0.38 16.27 5.87
C TRP A 278 -1.84 16.77 5.81
N HIS A 279 -2.32 17.46 6.83
CA HIS A 279 -3.69 18.00 6.90
C HIS A 279 -3.83 19.41 6.29
N ILE A 280 -2.72 20.03 5.87
CA ILE A 280 -2.71 21.38 5.32
C ILE A 280 -2.89 21.31 3.81
N GLN A 281 -3.93 21.96 3.31
CA GLN A 281 -4.25 22.03 1.88
C GLN A 281 -3.73 23.34 1.27
N PRO A 282 -3.19 23.31 0.03
CA PRO A 282 -2.86 22.13 -0.76
C PRO A 282 -1.58 21.42 -0.27
N LEU A 283 -1.43 20.14 -0.63
CA LEU A 283 -0.16 19.42 -0.44
C LEU A 283 0.92 20.01 -1.34
N THR A 284 2.15 20.09 -0.85
CA THR A 284 3.31 20.46 -1.65
C THR A 284 3.60 19.41 -2.73
N LYS A 285 4.37 19.78 -3.75
CA LYS A 285 4.80 18.83 -4.79
C LYS A 285 5.65 17.69 -4.22
N GLU A 286 6.45 17.96 -3.20
CA GLU A 286 7.24 16.94 -2.50
C GLU A 286 6.35 15.96 -1.74
N GLN A 287 5.31 16.45 -1.04
CA GLN A 287 4.32 15.59 -0.37
C GLN A 287 3.56 14.73 -1.36
N GLN A 288 3.10 15.31 -2.48
CA GLN A 288 2.39 14.57 -3.53
C GLN A 288 3.27 13.48 -4.14
N LEU A 289 4.54 13.79 -4.44
CA LEU A 289 5.49 12.83 -5.01
C LEU A 289 5.84 11.72 -4.01
N TYR A 290 6.10 12.05 -2.75
CA TYR A 290 6.36 11.07 -1.70
C TYR A 290 5.19 10.09 -1.56
N ALA A 291 3.97 10.64 -1.43
CA ALA A 291 2.74 9.85 -1.31
C ALA A 291 2.47 8.97 -2.54
N ALA A 292 2.79 9.46 -3.75
CA ALA A 292 2.69 8.67 -4.97
C ALA A 292 3.74 7.54 -5.03
N ILE A 293 4.98 7.80 -4.60
CA ILE A 293 6.05 6.78 -4.56
C ILE A 293 5.66 5.61 -3.67
N ASP A 294 5.06 5.86 -2.50
CA ASP A 294 4.71 4.80 -1.54
C ASP A 294 3.70 3.79 -2.14
N VAL A 295 2.66 4.25 -2.85
CA VAL A 295 1.73 3.33 -3.54
C VAL A 295 2.25 2.81 -4.88
N TYR A 296 3.03 3.60 -5.62
CA TYR A 296 3.67 3.14 -6.86
C TYR A 296 4.58 1.94 -6.60
N ILE A 297 5.48 2.05 -5.62
CA ILE A 297 6.45 0.99 -5.36
C ILE A 297 5.79 -0.22 -4.72
N ALA A 298 4.72 -0.04 -3.94
CA ALA A 298 3.88 -1.14 -3.45
C ALA A 298 3.24 -1.91 -4.62
N GLN A 299 2.70 -1.21 -5.63
CA GLN A 299 2.14 -1.84 -6.84
C GLN A 299 3.22 -2.61 -7.63
N VAL A 300 4.42 -2.02 -7.77
CA VAL A 300 5.55 -2.69 -8.42
C VAL A 300 5.97 -3.95 -7.67
N MET A 301 6.05 -3.89 -6.33
CA MET A 301 6.37 -5.05 -5.50
C MET A 301 5.30 -6.13 -5.60
N TYR A 302 4.01 -5.76 -5.63
CA TYR A 302 2.93 -6.72 -5.84
C TYR A 302 3.11 -7.50 -7.14
N ILE A 303 3.34 -6.80 -8.26
CA ILE A 303 3.52 -7.42 -9.57
C ILE A 303 4.72 -8.39 -9.56
N GLU A 304 5.83 -7.98 -8.95
CA GLU A 304 7.01 -8.83 -8.85
C GLU A 304 6.80 -10.05 -7.93
N LEU A 305 6.09 -9.89 -6.81
CA LEU A 305 5.74 -11.01 -5.92
C LEU A 305 4.74 -11.96 -6.58
N GLU A 306 3.78 -11.46 -7.35
CA GLU A 306 2.84 -12.28 -8.12
C GLU A 306 3.60 -13.17 -9.11
N LYS A 307 4.55 -12.58 -9.84
CA LYS A 307 5.44 -13.31 -10.76
C LYS A 307 6.24 -14.39 -10.03
N ARG A 308 6.92 -14.05 -8.93
CA ARG A 308 7.71 -15.01 -8.13
C ARG A 308 6.86 -16.14 -7.57
N LYS A 309 5.63 -15.83 -7.14
CA LYS A 309 4.67 -16.84 -6.67
C LYS A 309 4.34 -17.83 -7.78
N HIS A 310 4.09 -17.34 -9.00
CA HIS A 310 3.82 -18.21 -10.13
C HIS A 310 5.03 -19.08 -10.49
N GLU A 311 6.24 -18.50 -10.54
CA GLU A 311 7.48 -19.25 -10.77
C GLU A 311 7.73 -20.33 -9.71
N LYS A 312 7.48 -20.00 -8.43
CA LYS A 312 7.53 -20.97 -7.32
C LYS A 312 6.56 -22.11 -7.55
N MET A 313 5.28 -21.83 -7.84
CA MET A 313 4.27 -22.87 -8.08
C MET A 313 4.63 -23.81 -9.23
N GLU A 314 5.12 -23.26 -10.35
CA GLU A 314 5.56 -24.10 -11.49
C GLU A 314 6.78 -24.95 -11.13
N THR A 315 7.72 -24.40 -10.36
CA THR A 315 8.90 -25.13 -9.90
C THR A 315 8.52 -26.26 -8.94
N GLU A 316 7.63 -25.99 -7.97
CA GLU A 316 7.12 -26.99 -7.02
C GLU A 316 6.37 -28.11 -7.75
N LYS A 317 5.52 -27.75 -8.73
CA LYS A 317 4.80 -28.70 -9.56
C LYS A 317 5.76 -29.60 -10.36
N ALA A 318 6.75 -29.01 -11.04
CA ALA A 318 7.75 -29.75 -11.79
C ALA A 318 8.59 -30.69 -10.90
N PHE A 319 8.91 -30.25 -9.67
CA PHE A 319 9.59 -31.08 -8.69
C PHE A 319 8.73 -32.29 -8.29
N ILE A 320 7.46 -32.06 -7.96
CA ILE A 320 6.51 -33.11 -7.57
C ILE A 320 6.31 -34.11 -8.71
N GLU A 321 6.18 -33.64 -9.95
CA GLU A 321 6.03 -34.51 -11.12
C GLU A 321 7.26 -35.42 -11.32
N LYS A 322 8.46 -34.88 -11.10
CA LYS A 322 9.71 -35.60 -11.31
C LYS A 322 10.12 -36.54 -10.17
N TYR A 323 9.86 -36.14 -8.93
CA TYR A 323 10.40 -36.80 -7.73
C TYR A 323 9.32 -37.32 -6.76
N GLY A 324 8.05 -37.01 -7.01
CA GLY A 324 6.92 -37.40 -6.16
C GLY A 324 6.71 -36.46 -4.96
N VAL A 325 5.50 -36.54 -4.40
CA VAL A 325 5.06 -35.72 -3.25
C VAL A 325 5.84 -36.05 -1.97
N GLU A 326 6.26 -37.30 -1.78
CA GLU A 326 7.04 -37.72 -0.61
C GLU A 326 8.40 -37.03 -0.55
N ALA A 327 9.11 -36.98 -1.69
CA ALA A 327 10.39 -36.27 -1.80
C ALA A 327 10.21 -34.76 -1.58
N TYR A 328 9.13 -34.18 -2.12
CA TYR A 328 8.81 -32.78 -1.92
C TYR A 328 8.61 -32.45 -0.45
N ASN A 329 7.80 -33.24 0.26
CA ASN A 329 7.53 -33.06 1.68
C ASN A 329 8.79 -33.25 2.55
N LEU A 330 9.74 -34.10 2.16
CA LEU A 330 11.01 -34.25 2.86
C LEU A 330 11.89 -33.02 2.73
N VAL A 331 11.89 -32.40 1.55
CA VAL A 331 12.70 -31.21 1.22
C VAL A 331 12.11 -29.92 1.79
N MET A 332 10.78 -29.79 1.78
CA MET A 332 10.07 -28.56 2.14
C MET A 332 9.55 -28.54 3.59
N ARG A 333 9.94 -29.51 4.42
CA ARG A 333 9.64 -29.44 5.86
C ARG A 333 10.24 -28.16 6.44
N PRO A 334 9.45 -27.31 7.12
CA PRO A 334 10.02 -26.25 7.93
C PRO A 334 10.97 -26.88 8.94
N LEU A 335 12.20 -26.35 9.02
CA LEU A 335 13.17 -26.73 10.04
C LEU A 335 12.66 -26.40 11.44
#